data_AF-A0A4Q4BYZ2-F1
#
_entry.id   AF-A0A4Q4BYZ2-F1
#
_cell.length_a   1.000
_cell.length_b   1.000
_cell.length_c   1.000
_cell.angle_alpha   90.00
_cell.angle_beta   90.00
_cell.angle_gamma   90.00
#
_symmetry.space_group_name_H-M   'P 1'
#
loop_
_entity.id
_entity.type
_entity.pdbx_description
1 polymer ?
#
loop_
_entity_poly.entity_id
_entity_poly.type
_entity_poly.pdbx_seq_one_letter_code
_entity_poly.pdbx_strand_id
1 'polypeptide(L)'
;MFWEGIGQHLLRLDLTDRHRFQAVSAVVNYVVGMGAQMAIEQAPEPEPGENPDEMRERYLGEWADTWMQRDPEVFPFAHSMAPIFRDHDDFEQFVAGLDLILAGLERQAGLA
;
A
#
# COMPACT_ATOMS: atom_id res chain seq x y z
N MET A 1 -19.01 -8.39 -9.13
CA MET A 1 -18.50 -8.05 -7.78
C MET A 1 -16.99 -8.09 -7.83
N PHE A 2 -16.28 -7.13 -7.21
CA PHE A 2 -14.81 -7.05 -7.25
C PHE A 2 -14.13 -8.36 -6.82
N TRP A 3 -14.58 -8.94 -5.70
CA TRP A 3 -14.13 -10.22 -5.18
C TRP A 3 -14.27 -11.38 -6.20
N GLU A 4 -15.42 -11.48 -6.87
CA GLU A 4 -15.67 -12.52 -7.89
C GLU A 4 -14.74 -12.37 -9.11
N GLY A 5 -14.50 -11.14 -9.56
CA GLY A 5 -13.59 -10.89 -10.69
C GLY A 5 -12.18 -11.40 -10.41
N ILE A 6 -11.64 -11.12 -9.22
CA ILE A 6 -10.34 -11.65 -8.80
C ILE A 6 -10.39 -13.18 -8.66
N GLY A 7 -11.46 -13.71 -8.03
CA GLY A 7 -11.64 -15.15 -7.83
C GLY A 7 -11.58 -15.95 -9.14
N GLN A 8 -12.15 -15.42 -10.24
CA GLN A 8 -12.10 -16.08 -11.54
C GLN A 8 -10.69 -16.25 -12.10
N HIS A 9 -9.77 -15.31 -11.82
CA HIS A 9 -8.37 -15.47 -12.20
C HIS A 9 -7.70 -16.61 -11.42
N LEU A 10 -8.03 -16.76 -10.13
CA LEU A 10 -7.46 -17.81 -9.27
C LEU A 10 -7.92 -19.23 -9.64
N LEU A 11 -9.06 -19.37 -10.34
CA LEU A 11 -9.51 -20.67 -10.86
C LEU A 11 -8.56 -21.26 -11.91
N ARG A 12 -7.70 -20.42 -12.51
CA ARG A 12 -6.70 -20.84 -13.51
C ARG A 12 -5.42 -21.38 -12.89
N LEU A 13 -5.28 -21.25 -11.56
CA LEU A 13 -4.09 -21.65 -10.82
C LEU A 13 -4.32 -23.00 -10.12
N ASP A 14 -3.24 -23.77 -9.97
CA ASP A 14 -3.25 -25.03 -9.21
C ASP A 14 -3.26 -24.76 -7.71
N LEU A 15 -4.44 -24.39 -7.22
CA LEU A 15 -4.69 -23.99 -5.85
C LEU A 15 -5.88 -24.76 -5.29
N THR A 16 -5.79 -25.14 -4.02
CA THR A 16 -6.95 -25.63 -3.28
C THR A 16 -7.99 -24.51 -3.10
N ASP A 17 -9.25 -24.85 -2.86
CA ASP A 17 -10.29 -23.84 -2.59
C ASP A 17 -9.97 -22.98 -1.36
N ARG A 18 -9.26 -23.55 -0.38
CA ARG A 18 -8.77 -22.81 0.78
C ARG A 18 -7.75 -21.74 0.37
N HIS A 19 -6.77 -22.11 -0.46
CA HIS A 19 -5.77 -21.17 -0.97
C HIS A 19 -6.42 -20.07 -1.80
N ARG A 20 -7.36 -20.41 -2.70
CA ARG A 20 -8.10 -19.43 -3.51
C ARG A 20 -8.83 -18.41 -2.64
N PHE A 21 -9.55 -18.88 -1.61
CA PHE A 21 -10.27 -18.01 -0.66
C PHE A 21 -9.32 -17.07 0.10
N GLN A 22 -8.17 -17.57 0.54
CA GLN A 22 -7.17 -16.75 1.24
C GLN A 22 -6.55 -15.71 0.30
N ALA A 23 -6.20 -16.10 -0.92
CA ALA A 23 -5.59 -15.22 -1.91
C ALA A 23 -6.54 -14.07 -2.33
N VAL A 24 -7.79 -14.36 -2.67
CA VAL A 24 -8.76 -13.31 -3.02
C VAL A 24 -9.01 -12.37 -1.84
N SER A 25 -9.08 -12.90 -0.62
CA SER A 25 -9.26 -12.07 0.58
C SER A 25 -8.06 -11.15 0.82
N ALA A 26 -6.83 -11.66 0.63
CA ALA A 26 -5.61 -10.87 0.79
C ALA A 26 -5.55 -9.73 -0.22
N VAL A 27 -5.78 -10.01 -1.51
CA VAL A 27 -5.78 -9.00 -2.57
C VAL A 27 -6.87 -7.96 -2.34
N VAL A 28 -8.10 -8.37 -2.03
CA VAL A 28 -9.19 -7.43 -1.79
C VAL A 28 -8.91 -6.54 -0.57
N ASN A 29 -8.46 -7.12 0.54
CA ASN A 29 -8.15 -6.36 1.74
C ASN A 29 -6.98 -5.38 1.52
N TYR A 30 -5.97 -5.78 0.75
CA TYR A 30 -4.87 -4.89 0.38
C TYR A 30 -5.37 -3.70 -0.46
N VAL A 31 -6.12 -3.97 -1.54
CA VAL A 31 -6.62 -2.91 -2.44
C VAL A 31 -7.56 -1.95 -1.70
N VAL A 32 -8.48 -2.48 -0.90
CA VAL A 32 -9.41 -1.66 -0.11
C VAL A 32 -8.68 -0.89 0.98
N GLY A 33 -7.71 -1.52 1.66
CA GLY A 33 -6.90 -0.88 2.69
C GLY A 33 -6.08 0.29 2.14
N MET A 34 -5.38 0.07 1.03
CA MET A 34 -4.63 1.12 0.33
C MET A 34 -5.56 2.24 -0.15
N GLY A 35 -6.70 1.90 -0.74
CA GLY A 35 -7.68 2.90 -1.18
C GLY A 35 -8.21 3.76 -0.03
N ALA A 36 -8.47 3.16 1.14
CA ALA A 36 -8.88 3.90 2.33
C ALA A 36 -7.76 4.79 2.89
N GLN A 37 -6.51 4.31 2.90
CA GLN A 37 -5.36 5.08 3.34
C GLN A 37 -5.13 6.30 2.42
N MET A 38 -5.05 6.08 1.11
CA MET A 38 -4.86 7.17 0.14
C MET A 38 -6.00 8.20 0.20
N ALA A 39 -7.24 7.75 0.43
CA ALA A 39 -8.36 8.65 0.62
C ALA A 39 -8.22 9.52 1.87
N ILE A 40 -7.57 9.04 2.94
CA ILE A 40 -7.31 9.83 4.16
C ILE A 40 -6.13 10.79 3.95
N GLU A 41 -5.07 10.33 3.30
CA GLU A 41 -3.86 11.13 3.05
C GLU A 41 -4.12 12.29 2.08
N GLN A 42 -5.13 12.18 1.22
CA GLN A 42 -5.58 13.22 0.29
C GLN A 42 -6.73 14.11 0.86
N ALA A 43 -7.16 13.93 2.12
CA ALA A 43 -8.42 14.49 2.64
C ALA A 43 -8.33 15.81 3.44
N PRO A 44 -7.65 16.82 2.92
CA PRO A 44 -8.37 18.08 2.80
C PRO A 44 -8.61 18.38 1.33
N GLU A 45 -9.86 18.70 0.96
CA GLU A 45 -10.07 19.37 -0.32
C GLU A 45 -9.16 20.60 -0.35
N PRO A 46 -8.40 20.81 -1.43
CA PRO A 46 -7.56 21.98 -1.54
C PRO A 46 -8.43 23.22 -1.40
N GLU A 47 -8.01 24.14 -0.53
CA GLU A 47 -8.63 25.46 -0.53
C GLU A 47 -8.46 26.08 -1.93
N PRO A 48 -9.39 26.96 -2.38
CA PRO A 48 -9.29 27.56 -3.71
C PRO A 48 -7.92 28.23 -3.92
N GLY A 49 -7.09 27.62 -4.77
CA GLY A 49 -5.74 28.10 -5.08
C GLY A 49 -4.59 27.28 -4.47
N GLU A 50 -4.85 26.29 -3.63
CA GLU A 50 -3.83 25.31 -3.20
C GLU A 50 -3.58 24.26 -4.28
N ASN A 51 -2.31 23.88 -4.44
CA ASN A 51 -1.91 22.76 -5.27
C ASN A 51 -2.05 21.45 -4.47
N PRO A 52 -2.85 20.47 -4.93
CA PRO A 52 -2.99 19.17 -4.25
C PRO A 52 -1.65 18.47 -3.98
N ASP A 53 -0.68 18.60 -4.89
CA ASP A 53 0.62 17.96 -4.75
C ASP A 53 1.43 18.60 -3.60
N GLU A 54 1.41 19.93 -3.47
CA GLU A 54 2.07 20.64 -2.37
C GLU A 54 1.43 20.33 -1.00
N MET A 55 0.11 20.11 -0.97
CA MET A 55 -0.59 19.70 0.25
C MET A 55 -0.19 18.29 0.67
N ARG A 56 -0.09 17.37 -0.28
CA ARG A 56 0.38 16.01 -0.05
C ARG A 56 1.83 16.01 0.46
N GLU A 57 2.72 16.71 -0.22
CA GLU A 57 4.13 16.83 0.19
C GLU A 57 4.26 17.38 1.61
N ARG A 58 3.44 18.38 1.96
CA ARG A 58 3.36 18.93 3.32
C ARG A 58 2.89 17.90 4.33
N TYR A 59 1.80 17.18 4.03
CA TYR A 59 1.26 16.14 4.90
C TYR A 59 2.30 15.04 5.19
N LEU A 60 2.96 14.52 4.16
CA LEU A 60 4.02 13.51 4.33
C LEU A 60 5.24 14.06 5.07
N GLY A 61 5.61 15.31 4.78
CA GLY A 61 6.71 16.00 5.44
C GLY A 61 6.49 16.13 6.95
N GLU A 62 5.28 16.48 7.39
CA GLU A 62 4.93 16.59 8.81
C GLU A 62 5.09 15.26 9.56
N TRP A 63 4.68 14.16 8.93
CA TRP A 63 4.87 12.81 9.48
C TRP A 63 6.34 12.40 9.53
N ALA A 64 7.09 12.64 8.45
CA ALA A 64 8.52 12.36 8.39
C ALA A 64 9.28 13.15 9.48
N ASP A 65 8.96 14.42 9.67
CA ASP A 65 9.57 15.25 10.70
C ASP A 65 9.20 14.77 12.11
N THR A 66 7.97 14.31 12.30
CA THR A 66 7.53 13.69 13.56
C THR A 66 8.35 12.45 13.89
N TRP A 67 8.72 11.64 12.90
CA TRP A 67 9.59 10.48 13.09
C TRP A 67 11.03 10.90 13.42
N MET A 68 11.55 11.90 12.71
CA MET A 68 12.91 12.41 12.92
C MET A 68 13.11 13.08 14.29
N GLN A 69 12.03 13.57 14.92
CA GLN A 69 12.09 14.10 16.30
C GLN A 69 12.22 13.01 17.39
N ARG A 70 12.04 11.73 17.05
CA ARG A 70 12.21 10.62 17.99
C ARG A 70 13.68 10.31 18.22
N ASP A 71 14.00 9.69 19.35
CA ASP A 71 15.36 9.25 19.65
C ASP A 71 15.85 8.26 18.57
N PRO A 72 16.93 8.56 17.83
CA PRO A 72 17.43 7.70 16.75
C PRO A 72 18.00 6.36 17.23
N GLU A 73 18.45 6.26 18.49
CA GLU A 73 18.92 4.98 19.04
C GLU A 73 17.74 4.04 19.35
N VAL A 74 16.57 4.61 19.65
CA VAL A 74 15.34 3.86 19.94
C VAL A 74 14.53 3.58 18.67
N PHE A 75 14.54 4.50 17.70
CA PHE A 75 13.74 4.43 16.47
C PHE A 75 14.58 4.47 15.18
N PRO A 76 15.61 3.62 15.03
CA PRO A 76 16.54 3.70 13.89
C PRO A 76 15.85 3.44 12.54
N PHE A 77 14.80 2.59 12.51
CA PHE A 77 14.04 2.32 11.28
C PHE A 77 13.20 3.51 10.83
N ALA A 78 12.56 4.23 11.76
CA ALA A 78 11.77 5.40 11.39
C ALA A 78 12.66 6.51 10.82
N HIS A 79 13.84 6.70 11.41
CA HIS A 79 14.86 7.62 10.90
C HIS A 79 15.36 7.23 9.51
N SER A 80 15.64 5.95 9.27
CA SER A 80 16.11 5.50 7.95
C SER A 80 15.04 5.58 6.87
N MET A 81 13.77 5.43 7.23
CA MET A 81 12.65 5.47 6.30
C MET A 81 12.06 6.86 6.09
N ALA A 82 12.24 7.82 7.01
CA ALA A 82 11.63 9.15 6.91
C ALA A 82 11.91 9.88 5.58
N PRO A 83 13.13 9.83 5.00
CA PRO A 83 13.37 10.43 3.68
C PRO A 83 12.60 9.72 2.57
N ILE A 84 12.58 8.38 2.58
CA ILE A 84 11.86 7.59 1.57
C ILE A 84 10.35 7.83 1.69
N PHE A 85 9.82 7.86 2.91
CA PHE A 85 8.41 8.15 3.17
C PHE A 85 8.01 9.57 2.76
N ARG A 86 8.91 10.55 2.88
CA ARG A 86 8.59 11.92 2.46
C ARG A 86 8.36 12.03 0.95
N ASP A 87 9.17 11.31 0.18
CA ASP A 87 9.29 11.53 -1.27
C ASP A 87 8.64 10.40 -2.11
N HIS A 88 7.99 9.42 -1.47
CA HIS A 88 7.42 8.27 -2.19
C HIS A 88 6.23 8.65 -3.08
N ASP A 89 6.08 7.88 -4.15
CA ASP A 89 4.89 7.87 -4.98
C ASP A 89 3.89 6.81 -4.47
N ASP A 90 2.66 7.22 -4.18
CA ASP A 90 1.63 6.31 -3.63
C ASP A 90 1.28 5.18 -4.61
N PHE A 91 1.30 5.47 -5.92
CA PHE A 91 0.99 4.49 -6.95
C PHE A 91 2.11 3.46 -7.08
N GLU A 92 3.37 3.89 -7.05
CA GLU A 92 4.51 2.97 -6.99
C GLU A 92 4.46 2.10 -5.74
N GLN A 93 4.12 2.67 -4.57
CA GLN A 93 3.95 1.90 -3.33
C GLN A 93 2.80 0.89 -3.43
N PHE A 94 1.67 1.28 -4.02
CA PHE A 94 0.53 0.40 -4.26
C PHE A 94 0.88 -0.79 -5.17
N VAL A 95 1.58 -0.53 -6.28
CA VAL A 95 2.01 -1.59 -7.20
C VAL A 95 3.01 -2.52 -6.50
N ALA A 96 4.00 -1.96 -5.81
CA ALA A 96 5.01 -2.75 -5.11
C ALA A 96 4.41 -3.69 -4.05
N GLY A 97 3.44 -3.21 -3.27
CA GLY A 97 2.78 -4.07 -2.28
C GLY A 97 1.88 -5.13 -2.91
N LEU A 98 1.22 -4.82 -4.04
CA LEU A 98 0.46 -5.82 -4.79
C LEU A 98 1.39 -6.89 -5.37
N ASP A 99 2.53 -6.51 -5.92
CA ASP A 99 3.54 -7.43 -6.45
C ASP A 99 4.07 -8.38 -5.36
N LEU A 100 4.30 -7.89 -4.14
CA LEU A 100 4.69 -8.75 -3.01
C LEU A 100 3.63 -9.83 -2.71
N ILE A 101 2.35 -9.47 -2.78
CA ILE A 101 1.24 -10.42 -2.58
C ILE A 101 1.17 -11.43 -3.73
N LEU A 102 1.25 -10.95 -4.98
CA LEU A 102 1.19 -11.79 -6.17
C LEU A 102 2.38 -12.75 -6.25
N ALA A 103 3.59 -12.32 -5.91
CA ALA A 103 4.76 -13.19 -5.83
C ALA A 103 4.58 -14.30 -4.78
N GLY A 104 3.94 -14.00 -3.64
CA GLY A 104 3.57 -15.02 -2.65
C GLY A 104 2.57 -16.04 -3.22
N LEU A 105 1.59 -15.57 -3.98
CA LEU A 105 0.60 -16.40 -4.66
C LEU A 105 1.22 -17.30 -5.74
N GLU A 106 2.12 -16.76 -6.56
CA GLU A 106 2.85 -17.53 -7.59
C GLU A 106 3.64 -18.67 -6.96
N ARG A 107 4.34 -18.39 -5.85
CA ARG A 107 5.06 -19.43 -5.07
C ARG A 107 4.10 -20.49 -4.53
N GLN A 108 2.93 -20.10 -4.03
CA GLN A 108 1.92 -21.03 -3.54
C GLN A 108 1.31 -21.89 -4.66
N ALA A 109 1.23 -21.35 -5.88
CA ALA A 109 0.74 -22.04 -7.07
C ALA A 109 1.84 -22.85 -7.81
N GLY A 110 3.08 -22.86 -7.31
CA GLY A 110 4.20 -23.57 -7.93
C GLY A 110 4.69 -22.94 -9.25
N LEU A 111 4.50 -21.64 -9.43
CA LEU A 111 4.89 -20.89 -10.63
C LEU A 111 6.26 -20.18 -10.51
N ALA A 112 6.87 -20.20 -9.32
CA ALA A 112 8.12 -19.50 -9.00
C ALA A 112 9.31 -20.46 -8.81
#